data_AF-A0AAD1GTF4-F1
#
_entry.id   AF-A0AAD1GTF4-F1
#
_cell.length_a   1.000
_cell.length_b   1.000
_cell.length_c   1.000
_cell.angle_alpha   90.00
_cell.angle_beta   90.00
_cell.angle_gamma   90.00
#
_symmetry.space_group_name_H-M   'P 1'
#
loop_
_entity.id
_entity.type
_entity.pdbx_description
1 polymer ?
#
loop_
_entity_poly.entity_id
_entity_poly.type
_entity_poly.pdbx_seq_one_letter_code
_entity_poly.pdbx_strand_id
1 'polypeptide(L)'
;MNPQQVSYECFLEHQDSAEWTAARVLISLDEQTYLRDESNTILFQALPGPLEVAEFDKQALDAYDAVPDPFDIRQQLETIGFEPMRLFLPEDPGKDAAQELWSRKLGFTTYLPLEGFFHASALQETQSHGVTTTDYDAYHLMPIAVTLPDGCATHIEYNYHSLLPRKIIDANDNIQEALYGPDGVPLAITFHGTENGAPAGFDSIDTYEPPEDLSPAHAIENPADTLGDMASAVRIEDLSWMGTLDLALVLPEQRDEWISARYVLPSGHIRASARIRLARLKTRSAGEELLWMLIQSTTREPAHSVVLSADRYPDDRLRQIRIAVSAVDGFGRPLQSKQLVEPGQAYAVAEDGSLRLGDDGRPIQHDANPRWRVSERVEYNNKGLVTRVYRPYFADAWRYINDASLREHGYHDRQFYDPPGRLVKVVNAKGHEAWHVYHPWYQCDHDYNDTAPLDGSS
;
A
#
# COMPACT_ATOMS: atom_id res chain seq x y z
N MET A 1 -33.89 12.48 29.98
CA MET A 1 -34.50 12.86 28.69
C MET A 1 -34.93 11.60 27.95
N ASN A 2 -36.05 11.63 27.23
CA ASN A 2 -36.38 10.60 26.24
C ASN A 2 -35.71 10.94 24.87
N PRO A 3 -35.63 10.00 23.91
CA PRO A 3 -34.95 10.25 22.64
C PRO A 3 -35.52 11.44 21.84
N GLN A 4 -36.81 11.75 21.98
CA GLN A 4 -37.45 12.88 21.29
C GLN A 4 -37.09 14.24 21.91
N GLN A 5 -36.52 14.24 23.11
CA GLN A 5 -36.06 15.44 23.83
C GLN A 5 -34.56 15.69 23.64
N VAL A 6 -33.85 14.85 22.90
CA VAL A 6 -32.43 15.09 22.59
C VAL A 6 -32.35 16.22 21.58
N SER A 7 -32.13 17.43 22.07
CA SER A 7 -31.86 18.63 21.28
C SER A 7 -30.72 19.43 21.91
N TYR A 8 -30.16 20.36 21.14
CA TYR A 8 -29.14 21.28 21.61
C TYR A 8 -29.64 22.12 22.80
N GLU A 9 -30.87 22.62 22.73
CA GLU A 9 -31.50 23.43 23.76
C GLU A 9 -31.71 22.65 25.07
N CYS A 10 -32.25 21.44 24.99
CA CYS A 10 -32.42 20.60 26.17
C CYS A 10 -31.08 20.19 26.79
N PHE A 11 -30.02 20.01 25.98
CA PHE A 11 -28.68 19.76 26.51
C PHE A 11 -28.17 20.95 27.32
N LEU A 12 -28.29 22.18 26.80
CA LEU A 12 -27.89 23.40 27.52
C LEU A 12 -28.67 23.60 28.82
N GLU A 13 -29.97 23.27 28.85
CA GLU A 13 -30.79 23.36 30.06
C GLU A 13 -30.36 22.37 31.15
N HIS A 14 -29.81 21.22 30.78
CA HIS A 14 -29.52 20.13 31.71
C HIS A 14 -28.03 19.87 32.00
N GLN A 15 -27.10 20.41 31.21
CA GLN A 15 -25.66 20.11 31.30
C GLN A 15 -25.06 20.35 32.70
N ASP A 16 -25.57 21.36 33.41
CA ASP A 16 -25.10 21.76 34.76
C ASP A 16 -26.02 21.24 35.89
N SER A 17 -26.98 20.35 35.58
CA SER A 17 -27.86 19.76 36.59
C SER A 17 -27.09 18.84 37.54
N ALA A 18 -27.54 18.75 38.79
CA ALA A 18 -26.93 17.90 39.80
C ALA A 18 -27.00 16.41 39.39
N GLU A 19 -28.10 16.00 38.76
CA GLU A 19 -28.31 14.65 38.27
C GLU A 19 -27.29 14.26 37.20
N TRP A 20 -27.03 15.15 36.24
CA TRP A 20 -26.03 14.90 35.19
C TRP A 20 -24.61 14.97 35.72
N THR A 21 -24.34 15.92 36.62
CA THR A 21 -23.04 16.04 37.30
C THR A 21 -22.72 14.79 38.11
N ALA A 22 -23.72 14.17 38.75
CA ALA A 22 -23.55 12.91 39.47
C ALA A 22 -23.42 11.68 38.56
N ALA A 23 -24.01 11.73 37.35
CA ALA A 23 -23.99 10.62 36.40
C ALA A 23 -22.79 10.63 35.43
N ARG A 24 -22.08 11.75 35.30
CA ARG A 24 -20.93 11.87 34.39
C ARG A 24 -19.77 10.98 34.86
N VAL A 25 -19.11 10.35 33.91
CA VAL A 25 -17.88 9.58 34.11
C VAL A 25 -16.83 10.16 33.19
N LEU A 26 -15.62 10.38 33.73
CA LEU A 26 -14.49 10.79 32.91
C LEU A 26 -14.11 9.62 32.00
N ILE A 27 -14.09 9.83 30.69
CA ILE A 27 -13.69 8.80 29.71
C ILE A 27 -12.27 9.01 29.21
N SER A 28 -11.85 10.27 29.07
CA SER A 28 -10.51 10.68 28.68
C SER A 28 -10.32 12.16 29.02
N LEU A 29 -9.06 12.56 29.23
CA LEU A 29 -8.66 13.95 29.34
C LEU A 29 -7.22 14.07 28.85
N ASP A 30 -7.02 14.90 27.83
CA ASP A 30 -5.71 15.10 27.22
C ASP A 30 -5.38 16.60 27.18
N GLU A 31 -4.14 16.96 27.50
CA GLU A 31 -3.62 18.33 27.41
C GLU A 31 -2.43 18.38 26.45
N GLN A 32 -2.63 19.03 25.29
CA GLN A 32 -1.55 19.32 24.36
C GLN A 32 -0.84 20.61 24.76
N THR A 33 0.41 20.50 25.19
CA THR A 33 1.25 21.67 25.43
C THR A 33 1.89 22.17 24.14
N TYR A 34 2.32 23.42 24.11
CA TYR A 34 3.04 24.01 22.97
C TYR A 34 4.25 24.77 23.49
N LEU A 35 5.29 24.89 22.66
CA LEU A 35 6.42 25.76 22.99
C LEU A 35 5.92 27.21 23.09
N ARG A 36 6.44 27.91 24.09
CA ARG A 36 6.07 29.29 24.42
C ARG A 36 7.29 30.20 24.38
N ASP A 37 7.07 31.47 24.08
CA ASP A 37 8.09 32.50 24.19
C ASP A 37 8.35 32.90 25.66
N GLU A 38 9.29 33.83 25.87
CA GLU A 38 9.64 34.37 27.18
C GLU A 38 8.46 35.06 27.89
N SER A 39 7.43 35.46 27.13
CA SER A 39 6.18 36.06 27.65
C SER A 39 5.09 35.01 27.92
N ASN A 40 5.44 33.72 27.91
CA ASN A 40 4.54 32.59 28.12
C ASN A 40 3.39 32.53 27.08
N THR A 41 3.59 33.11 25.90
CA THR A 41 2.64 33.03 24.77
C THR A 41 3.07 31.91 23.85
N ILE A 42 2.11 31.16 23.29
CA ILE A 42 2.41 30.10 22.32
C ILE A 42 3.13 30.71 21.13
N LEU A 43 4.25 30.09 20.73
CA LEU A 43 5.01 30.54 19.56
C LEU A 43 4.11 30.54 18.31
N PHE A 44 4.35 31.48 17.40
CA PHE A 44 3.57 31.60 16.15
C PHE A 44 3.56 30.29 15.33
N GLN A 45 4.65 29.54 15.37
CA GLN A 45 4.83 28.25 14.70
C GLN A 45 3.93 27.15 15.29
N ALA A 46 3.37 27.35 16.49
CA ALA A 46 2.57 26.39 17.23
C ALA A 46 3.27 25.02 17.35
N LEU A 47 4.56 25.02 17.69
CA LEU A 47 5.36 23.80 17.85
C LEU A 47 4.82 23.00 19.04
N PRO A 48 4.32 21.77 18.84
CA PRO A 48 3.81 20.93 19.91
C PRO A 48 4.90 20.63 20.95
N GLY A 49 4.58 20.84 22.22
CA GLY A 49 5.31 20.23 23.33
C GLY A 49 4.79 18.82 23.62
N PRO A 50 5.12 18.27 24.80
CA PRO A 50 4.57 16.98 25.23
C PRO A 50 3.04 17.00 25.31
N LEU A 51 2.43 15.89 24.92
CA LEU A 51 1.02 15.59 25.15
C LEU A 51 0.87 14.89 26.50
N GLU A 52 0.09 15.47 27.41
CA GLU A 52 -0.28 14.84 28.67
C GLU A 52 -1.61 14.10 28.50
N VAL A 53 -1.62 12.80 28.81
CA VAL A 53 -2.78 11.91 28.62
C VAL A 53 -3.16 11.31 29.96
N ALA A 54 -4.42 11.49 30.39
CA ALA A 54 -4.96 10.81 31.56
C ALA A 54 -5.08 9.29 31.32
N GLU A 55 -4.56 8.49 32.24
CA GLU A 55 -4.48 7.03 32.09
C GLU A 55 -5.07 6.28 33.28
N PHE A 56 -4.91 6.81 34.51
CA PHE A 56 -5.48 6.20 35.72
C PHE A 56 -6.39 7.19 36.42
N ASP A 57 -7.68 6.87 36.48
CA ASP A 57 -8.63 7.55 37.35
C ASP A 57 -8.74 6.84 38.70
N LYS A 58 -9.61 7.34 39.58
CA LYS A 58 -9.84 6.76 40.90
C LYS A 58 -10.21 5.28 40.81
N GLN A 59 -11.08 4.90 39.87
CA GLN A 59 -11.53 3.52 39.74
C GLN A 59 -10.37 2.59 39.35
N ALA A 60 -9.49 3.05 38.45
CA ALA A 60 -8.28 2.32 38.06
C ALA A 60 -7.30 2.19 39.23
N LEU A 61 -7.14 3.23 40.06
CA LEU A 61 -6.29 3.19 41.26
C LEU A 61 -6.84 2.22 42.32
N ASP A 62 -8.15 2.28 42.60
CA ASP A 62 -8.82 1.42 43.60
C ASP A 62 -8.69 -0.08 43.26
N ALA A 63 -8.47 -0.44 41.99
CA ALA A 63 -8.23 -1.82 41.57
C ALA A 63 -6.97 -2.44 42.22
N TYR A 64 -6.04 -1.60 42.71
CA TYR A 64 -4.81 -2.03 43.39
C TYR A 64 -4.94 -2.15 44.91
N ASP A 65 -6.09 -1.78 45.51
CA ASP A 65 -6.32 -1.90 46.96
C ASP A 65 -6.24 -3.34 47.48
N ALA A 66 -6.39 -4.33 46.59
CA ALA A 66 -6.25 -5.75 46.90
C ALA A 66 -4.78 -6.21 47.02
N VAL A 67 -3.82 -5.41 46.56
CA VAL A 67 -2.39 -5.74 46.61
C VAL A 67 -1.87 -5.45 48.02
N PRO A 68 -1.31 -6.44 48.74
CA PRO A 68 -0.88 -6.25 50.12
C PRO A 68 0.38 -5.37 50.23
N ASP A 69 0.59 -4.82 51.42
CA ASP A 69 1.81 -4.10 51.78
C ASP A 69 3.09 -4.89 51.42
N PRO A 70 4.17 -4.21 51.00
CA PRO A 70 4.39 -2.76 51.02
C PRO A 70 4.06 -2.05 49.69
N PHE A 71 3.22 -2.63 48.83
CA PHE A 71 2.93 -2.06 47.52
C PHE A 71 2.04 -0.82 47.63
N ASP A 72 2.48 0.30 47.06
CA ASP A 72 1.68 1.52 46.87
C ASP A 72 1.68 1.87 45.38
N ILE A 73 0.50 1.82 44.75
CA ILE A 73 0.34 2.09 43.33
C ILE A 73 0.79 3.51 42.96
N ARG A 74 0.50 4.52 43.79
CA ARG A 74 0.87 5.92 43.49
C ARG A 74 2.39 6.07 43.49
N GLN A 75 3.07 5.45 44.47
CA GLN A 75 4.52 5.43 44.49
C GLN A 75 5.11 4.70 43.27
N GLN A 76 4.52 3.58 42.86
CA GLN A 76 4.98 2.86 41.68
C GLN A 76 4.78 3.68 40.40
N LEU A 77 3.64 4.34 40.24
CA LEU A 77 3.35 5.21 39.09
C LEU A 77 4.39 6.32 38.94
N GLU A 78 4.77 6.98 40.03
CA GLU A 78 5.86 7.97 40.03
C GLU A 78 7.19 7.36 39.55
N THR A 79 7.52 6.13 39.98
CA THR A 79 8.80 5.49 39.59
C THR A 79 8.89 5.19 38.09
N ILE A 80 7.76 5.09 37.40
CA ILE A 80 7.69 4.81 35.96
C ILE A 80 7.27 6.04 35.12
N GLY A 81 7.25 7.24 35.73
CA GLY A 81 7.10 8.51 35.04
C GLY A 81 5.66 8.99 34.84
N PHE A 82 4.71 8.49 35.63
CA PHE A 82 3.37 9.06 35.70
C PHE A 82 3.31 10.16 36.76
N GLU A 83 2.43 11.13 36.54
CA GLU A 83 2.26 12.30 37.41
C GLU A 83 0.77 12.50 37.72
N PRO A 84 0.41 13.08 38.88
CA PRO A 84 -0.96 13.52 39.13
C PRO A 84 -1.38 14.60 38.11
N MET A 85 -2.52 14.38 37.44
CA MET A 85 -3.10 15.30 36.47
C MET A 85 -4.22 16.12 37.09
N ARG A 86 -4.30 17.41 36.74
CA ARG A 86 -5.41 18.26 37.16
C ARG A 86 -6.60 18.13 36.22
N LEU A 87 -7.80 18.12 36.79
CA LEU A 87 -9.02 18.27 36.01
C LEU A 87 -9.21 19.73 35.59
N PHE A 88 -9.58 19.98 34.33
CA PHE A 88 -9.83 21.33 33.82
C PHE A 88 -11.11 21.47 32.97
N LEU A 89 -11.89 20.39 32.78
CA LEU A 89 -13.17 20.40 32.03
C LEU A 89 -14.23 19.49 32.67
N PRO A 90 -14.84 19.90 33.80
CA PRO A 90 -14.52 21.10 34.58
C PRO A 90 -13.43 20.84 35.63
N GLU A 91 -12.95 21.92 36.23
CA GLU A 91 -12.06 21.86 37.39
C GLU A 91 -12.74 21.18 38.60
N ASP A 92 -11.98 20.37 39.35
CA ASP A 92 -12.42 19.76 40.61
C ASP A 92 -11.25 19.71 41.62
N PRO A 93 -11.04 20.80 42.39
CA PRO A 93 -9.93 20.89 43.33
C PRO A 93 -9.93 19.80 44.41
N GLY A 94 -11.09 19.21 44.71
CA GLY A 94 -11.20 18.12 45.69
C GLY A 94 -10.56 16.84 45.16
N LYS A 95 -10.85 16.50 43.90
CA LYS A 95 -10.24 15.36 43.22
C LYS A 95 -8.76 15.57 42.93
N ASP A 96 -8.37 16.78 42.56
CA ASP A 96 -6.98 17.15 42.34
C ASP A 96 -6.16 17.00 43.64
N ALA A 97 -6.70 17.47 44.78
CA ALA A 97 -6.06 17.33 46.08
C ALA A 97 -5.94 15.87 46.54
N ALA A 98 -6.87 15.01 46.12
CA ALA A 98 -6.85 13.58 46.38
C ALA A 98 -6.00 12.78 45.36
N GLN A 99 -5.44 13.44 44.34
CA GLN A 99 -4.68 12.81 43.25
C GLN A 99 -5.43 11.63 42.63
N GLU A 100 -6.72 11.85 42.33
CA GLU A 100 -7.60 10.83 41.74
C GLU A 100 -7.35 10.59 40.26
N LEU A 101 -6.57 11.44 39.59
CA LEU A 101 -6.24 11.32 38.18
C LEU A 101 -4.73 11.35 38.00
N TRP A 102 -4.21 10.39 37.24
CA TRP A 102 -2.80 10.29 36.89
C TRP A 102 -2.64 10.20 35.38
N SER A 103 -1.65 10.93 34.88
CA SER A 103 -1.30 11.04 33.49
C SER A 103 0.11 10.58 33.22
N ARG A 104 0.43 10.48 31.94
CA ARG A 104 1.79 10.44 31.44
C ARG A 104 1.96 11.50 30.35
N LYS A 105 3.20 11.94 30.16
CA LYS A 105 3.57 12.84 29.07
C LYS A 105 4.27 12.08 27.96
N LEU A 106 3.85 12.35 26.72
CA LEU A 106 4.32 11.70 25.50
C LEU A 106 4.88 12.74 24.52
N GLY A 107 5.86 12.34 23.71
CA GLY A 107 6.31 13.12 22.55
C GLY A 107 7.13 14.37 22.90
N PHE A 108 8.22 14.21 23.64
CA PHE A 108 9.15 15.31 23.93
C PHE A 108 10.01 15.61 22.70
N THR A 109 9.57 16.57 21.88
CA THR A 109 10.27 16.97 20.66
C THR A 109 11.17 18.18 20.89
N THR A 110 12.41 18.10 20.44
CA THR A 110 13.31 19.25 20.30
C THR A 110 13.30 19.70 18.84
N TYR A 111 13.11 21.00 18.64
CA TYR A 111 13.07 21.60 17.30
C TYR A 111 14.32 22.42 17.03
N LEU A 112 14.75 22.44 15.77
CA LEU A 112 15.74 23.38 15.27
C LEU A 112 15.21 24.82 15.36
N PRO A 113 16.10 25.84 15.37
CA PRO A 113 15.67 27.22 15.25
C PRO A 113 15.18 27.55 13.83
N LEU A 114 14.87 28.83 13.57
CA LEU A 114 14.37 29.32 12.29
C LEU A 114 15.27 28.92 11.11
N GLU A 115 16.58 28.92 11.30
CA GLU A 115 17.57 28.53 10.28
C GLU A 115 17.40 27.07 9.83
N GLY A 116 16.95 26.20 10.73
CA GLY A 116 16.60 24.81 10.45
C GLY A 116 15.11 24.59 10.22
N PHE A 117 14.37 25.64 9.89
CA PHE A 117 12.94 25.62 9.59
C PHE A 117 12.06 24.96 10.65
N PHE A 118 12.49 24.96 11.92
CA PHE A 118 11.81 24.30 13.01
C PHE A 118 11.56 22.79 12.81
N HIS A 119 12.43 22.12 12.03
CA HIS A 119 12.41 20.66 11.94
C HIS A 119 12.73 20.01 13.30
N ALA A 120 12.19 18.82 13.54
CA ALA A 120 12.45 18.06 14.74
C ALA A 120 13.88 17.48 14.70
N SER A 121 14.77 17.97 15.56
CA SER A 121 16.14 17.47 15.68
C SER A 121 16.27 16.33 16.68
N ALA A 122 15.34 16.22 17.62
CA ALA A 122 15.31 15.11 18.55
C ALA A 122 13.90 14.79 19.01
N LEU A 123 13.66 13.51 19.30
CA LEU A 123 12.43 13.01 19.88
C LEU A 123 12.75 12.07 21.03
N GLN A 124 12.07 12.28 22.15
CA GLN A 124 12.04 11.37 23.28
C GLN A 124 10.58 11.01 23.54
N GLU A 125 10.22 9.73 23.36
CA GLU A 125 8.82 9.29 23.41
C GLU A 125 8.20 9.54 24.80
N THR A 126 8.93 9.19 25.86
CA THR A 126 8.60 9.54 27.25
C THR A 126 9.89 9.87 27.99
N GLN A 127 9.81 10.50 29.16
CA GLN A 127 11.00 10.82 29.97
C GLN A 127 11.82 9.58 30.40
N SER A 128 11.24 8.38 30.35
CA SER A 128 11.95 7.12 30.65
C SER A 128 12.67 6.52 29.44
N HIS A 129 12.38 6.99 28.22
CA HIS A 129 13.09 6.56 27.02
C HIS A 129 14.35 7.41 26.80
N GLY A 130 15.31 6.86 26.08
CA GLY A 130 16.41 7.64 25.54
C GLY A 130 15.97 8.53 24.36
N VAL A 131 16.85 9.41 23.92
CA VAL A 131 16.58 10.39 22.86
C VAL A 131 17.01 9.84 21.50
N THR A 132 16.11 9.88 20.51
CA THR A 132 16.44 9.65 19.10
C THR A 132 16.70 10.99 18.44
N THR A 133 17.81 11.15 17.72
CA THR A 133 18.16 12.40 17.02
C THR A 133 18.05 12.25 15.51
N THR A 134 17.74 13.35 14.84
CA THR A 134 17.63 13.44 13.38
C THR A 134 18.50 14.57 12.87
N ASP A 135 19.42 14.26 11.97
CA ASP A 135 20.20 15.24 11.24
C ASP A 135 19.61 15.47 9.85
N TYR A 136 19.79 16.68 9.32
CA TYR A 136 19.26 17.09 8.03
C TYR A 136 20.38 17.50 7.08
N ASP A 137 20.09 17.46 5.78
CA ASP A 137 20.97 18.01 4.77
C ASP A 137 21.18 19.53 4.95
N ALA A 138 22.14 20.10 4.19
CA ALA A 138 22.50 21.51 4.30
C ALA A 138 21.36 22.49 3.99
N TYR A 139 20.28 22.02 3.36
CA TYR A 139 19.10 22.80 3.03
C TYR A 139 17.93 22.57 3.99
N HIS A 140 18.08 21.67 4.97
CA HIS A 140 17.00 21.21 5.85
C HIS A 140 15.77 20.69 5.09
N LEU A 141 15.98 20.09 3.92
CA LEU A 141 14.94 19.48 3.11
C LEU A 141 14.70 18.02 3.49
N MET A 142 15.78 17.25 3.70
CA MET A 142 15.73 15.80 3.88
C MET A 142 16.50 15.36 5.12
N PRO A 143 15.98 14.41 5.92
CA PRO A 143 16.72 13.82 7.04
C PRO A 143 17.83 12.90 6.52
N ILE A 144 19.08 13.16 6.84
CA ILE A 144 20.26 12.40 6.36
C ILE A 144 20.80 11.40 7.37
N ALA A 145 20.42 11.52 8.64
CA ALA A 145 20.76 10.55 9.66
C ALA A 145 19.68 10.47 10.73
N VAL A 146 19.43 9.26 11.24
CA VAL A 146 18.63 9.02 12.43
C VAL A 146 19.48 8.19 13.39
N THR A 147 19.73 8.72 14.59
CA THR A 147 20.53 8.06 15.62
C THR A 147 19.66 7.68 16.80
N LEU A 148 19.64 6.39 17.13
CA LEU A 148 18.91 5.84 18.26
C LEU A 148 19.64 6.12 19.59
N PRO A 149 18.98 5.95 20.74
CA PRO A 149 19.59 6.28 22.04
C PRO A 149 20.81 5.43 22.43
N ASP A 150 20.97 4.26 21.83
CA ASP A 150 22.14 3.38 22.00
C ASP A 150 23.32 3.79 21.11
N GLY A 151 23.16 4.84 20.28
CA GLY A 151 24.16 5.34 19.36
C GLY A 151 24.14 4.66 17.99
N CYS A 152 23.26 3.68 17.76
CA CYS A 152 23.07 3.09 16.44
C CYS A 152 22.48 4.13 15.47
N ALA A 153 23.14 4.34 14.34
CA ALA A 153 22.74 5.36 13.36
C ALA A 153 22.38 4.73 12.01
N THR A 154 21.34 5.25 11.38
CA THR A 154 21.02 4.99 9.97
C THR A 154 21.28 6.25 9.17
N HIS A 155 22.08 6.17 8.11
CA HIS A 155 22.40 7.30 7.24
C HIS A 155 21.69 7.16 5.89
N ILE A 156 21.29 8.27 5.30
CA ILE A 156 20.52 8.29 4.06
C ILE A 156 21.10 9.32 3.09
N GLU A 157 21.41 8.89 1.88
CA GLU A 157 21.74 9.75 0.76
C GLU A 157 20.59 9.76 -0.25
N TYR A 158 20.26 10.94 -0.78
CA TYR A 158 19.10 11.13 -1.65
C TYR A 158 19.46 11.45 -3.09
N ASN A 159 18.61 11.03 -4.02
CA ASN A 159 18.55 11.61 -5.34
C ASN A 159 17.63 12.86 -5.29
N TYR A 160 18.21 14.06 -5.37
CA TYR A 160 17.45 15.32 -5.29
C TYR A 160 16.51 15.61 -6.47
N HIS A 161 16.64 14.88 -7.59
CA HIS A 161 15.67 15.00 -8.68
C HIS A 161 14.33 14.35 -8.31
N SER A 162 14.38 13.15 -7.73
CA SER A 162 13.19 12.38 -7.32
C SER A 162 12.81 12.55 -5.85
N LEU A 163 13.71 13.12 -5.03
CA LEU A 163 13.62 13.18 -3.56
C LEU A 163 13.47 11.79 -2.91
N LEU A 164 13.99 10.75 -3.57
CA LEU A 164 13.96 9.36 -3.11
C LEU A 164 15.34 8.95 -2.55
N PRO A 165 15.39 8.08 -1.52
CA PRO A 165 16.64 7.55 -1.00
C PRO A 165 17.41 6.78 -2.08
N ARG A 166 18.61 7.25 -2.44
CA ARG A 166 19.53 6.54 -3.34
C ARG A 166 20.33 5.48 -2.59
N LYS A 167 20.70 5.76 -1.34
CA LYS A 167 21.55 4.90 -0.51
C LYS A 167 21.14 5.03 0.95
N ILE A 168 21.03 3.89 1.64
CA ILE A 168 20.76 3.79 3.07
C ILE A 168 21.86 2.94 3.68
N ILE A 169 22.51 3.45 4.72
CA ILE A 169 23.53 2.74 5.49
C ILE A 169 22.92 2.45 6.86
N ASP A 170 22.75 1.17 7.18
CA ASP A 170 22.20 0.75 8.47
C ASP A 170 23.24 0.83 9.61
N ALA A 171 22.81 0.54 10.84
CA ALA A 171 23.66 0.61 12.02
C ALA A 171 24.81 -0.42 12.07
N ASN A 172 24.82 -1.40 11.16
CA ASN A 172 25.90 -2.38 11.01
C ASN A 172 26.79 -2.07 9.78
N ASP A 173 26.70 -0.85 9.25
CA ASP A 173 27.36 -0.40 8.03
C ASP A 173 26.97 -1.20 6.77
N ASN A 174 25.85 -1.93 6.79
CA ASN A 174 25.32 -2.54 5.57
C ASN A 174 24.61 -1.47 4.74
N ILE A 175 24.81 -1.56 3.43
CA ILE A 175 24.38 -0.58 2.46
C ILE A 175 23.22 -1.17 1.65
N GLN A 176 22.15 -0.41 1.49
CA GLN A 176 21.08 -0.66 0.53
C GLN A 176 21.05 0.51 -0.46
N GLU A 177 20.97 0.23 -1.75
CA GLU A 177 21.02 1.24 -2.81
C GLU A 177 19.95 1.02 -3.86
N ALA A 178 19.52 2.10 -4.50
CA ALA A 178 18.57 2.06 -5.59
C ALA A 178 18.96 3.03 -6.73
N LEU A 179 18.82 2.55 -7.96
CA LEU A 179 18.89 3.38 -9.17
C LEU A 179 17.46 3.62 -9.67
N TYR A 180 17.07 4.87 -9.84
CA TYR A 180 15.73 5.25 -10.30
C TYR A 180 15.74 5.72 -11.75
N GLY A 181 14.66 5.38 -12.46
CA GLY A 181 14.32 5.97 -13.74
C GLY A 181 13.79 7.41 -13.59
N PRO A 182 13.56 8.13 -14.70
CA PRO A 182 13.09 9.51 -14.69
C PRO A 182 11.73 9.74 -14.00
N ASP A 183 10.91 8.70 -13.90
CA ASP A 183 9.59 8.65 -13.28
C ASP A 183 9.62 8.23 -11.81
N GLY A 184 10.81 7.98 -11.24
CA GLY A 184 10.97 7.52 -9.86
C GLY A 184 10.78 6.02 -9.66
N VAL A 185 10.63 5.24 -10.73
CA VAL A 185 10.57 3.77 -10.66
C VAL A 185 11.98 3.20 -10.46
N PRO A 186 12.20 2.28 -9.50
CA PRO A 186 13.51 1.69 -9.29
C PRO A 186 13.88 0.74 -10.44
N LEU A 187 14.88 1.12 -11.24
CA LEU A 187 15.43 0.27 -12.30
C LEU A 187 16.25 -0.88 -11.71
N ALA A 188 16.94 -0.63 -10.59
CA ALA A 188 17.66 -1.65 -9.83
C ALA A 188 17.69 -1.32 -8.35
N ILE A 189 17.73 -2.37 -7.52
CA ILE A 189 17.91 -2.31 -6.08
C ILE A 189 18.99 -3.32 -5.72
N THR A 190 19.91 -2.92 -4.84
CA THR A 190 21.00 -3.76 -4.37
C THR A 190 21.22 -3.57 -2.87
N PHE A 191 21.89 -4.55 -2.26
CA PHE A 191 22.35 -4.45 -0.88
C PHE A 191 23.62 -5.27 -0.66
N HIS A 192 24.51 -4.74 0.15
CA HIS A 192 25.80 -5.36 0.49
C HIS A 192 26.36 -4.82 1.79
N GLY A 193 27.30 -5.53 2.39
CA GLY A 193 27.88 -5.15 3.66
C GLY A 193 28.85 -6.21 4.14
N THR A 194 28.76 -6.58 5.42
CA THR A 194 29.62 -7.61 6.00
C THR A 194 28.84 -8.70 6.72
N GLU A 195 29.21 -9.95 6.45
CA GLU A 195 28.69 -11.11 7.16
C GLU A 195 29.88 -11.90 7.74
N ASN A 196 29.82 -12.21 9.04
CA ASN A 196 30.91 -12.91 9.76
C ASN A 196 32.29 -12.25 9.59
N GLY A 197 32.33 -10.92 9.45
CA GLY A 197 33.57 -10.14 9.29
C GLY A 197 34.17 -10.18 7.87
N ALA A 198 33.47 -10.74 6.88
CA ALA A 198 33.86 -10.71 5.48
C ALA A 198 32.84 -9.92 4.64
N PRO A 199 33.28 -9.24 3.55
CA PRO A 199 32.35 -8.63 2.59
C PRO A 199 31.39 -9.68 2.01
N ALA A 200 30.10 -9.35 1.98
CA ALA A 200 29.04 -10.19 1.45
C ALA A 200 27.93 -9.31 0.88
N GLY A 201 27.17 -9.84 -0.08
CA GLY A 201 26.09 -9.09 -0.72
C GLY A 201 26.05 -9.19 -2.23
N PHE A 202 25.23 -8.31 -2.80
CA PHE A 202 25.19 -8.00 -4.22
C PHE A 202 26.22 -6.93 -4.58
N ASP A 203 26.36 -6.63 -5.87
CA ASP A 203 27.30 -5.60 -6.30
C ASP A 203 26.80 -4.19 -5.96
N SER A 204 27.73 -3.22 -5.89
CA SER A 204 27.37 -1.81 -5.71
C SER A 204 26.52 -1.29 -6.86
N ILE A 205 25.59 -0.37 -6.59
CA ILE A 205 24.69 0.17 -7.62
C ILE A 205 25.43 0.87 -8.76
N ASP A 206 26.66 1.36 -8.51
CA ASP A 206 27.49 2.04 -9.50
C ASP A 206 28.05 1.10 -10.57
N THR A 207 27.98 -0.23 -10.38
CA THR A 207 28.35 -1.22 -11.40
C THR A 207 27.20 -1.58 -12.33
N TYR A 208 25.97 -1.15 -12.02
CA TYR A 208 24.78 -1.51 -12.78
C TYR A 208 24.57 -0.59 -13.97
N GLU A 209 24.59 -1.17 -15.17
CA GLU A 209 24.18 -0.52 -16.41
C GLU A 209 22.85 -1.13 -16.87
N PRO A 210 21.72 -0.39 -16.81
CA PRO A 210 20.45 -0.92 -17.28
C PRO A 210 20.49 -1.14 -18.80
N PRO A 211 19.82 -2.19 -19.34
CA PRO A 211 19.73 -2.41 -20.77
C PRO A 211 19.03 -1.24 -21.49
N GLU A 212 19.30 -1.08 -22.79
CA GLU A 212 18.66 -0.02 -23.59
C GLU A 212 17.13 -0.16 -23.66
N ASP A 213 16.64 -1.41 -23.74
CA ASP A 213 15.23 -1.73 -23.70
C ASP A 213 14.76 -1.94 -22.26
N LEU A 214 14.02 -0.97 -21.74
CA LEU A 214 13.43 -0.99 -20.40
C LEU A 214 12.02 -1.59 -20.36
N SER A 215 11.57 -2.28 -21.41
CA SER A 215 10.23 -2.87 -21.42
C SER A 215 10.13 -4.08 -20.48
N PRO A 216 8.94 -4.31 -19.89
CA PRO A 216 8.63 -5.56 -19.21
C PRO A 216 8.88 -6.82 -20.05
N ALA A 217 8.63 -6.75 -21.36
CA ALA A 217 8.84 -7.88 -22.27
C ALA A 217 10.32 -8.25 -22.37
N HIS A 218 11.20 -7.26 -22.58
CA HIS A 218 12.64 -7.47 -22.60
C HIS A 218 13.16 -8.05 -21.29
N ALA A 219 12.66 -7.53 -20.15
CA ALA A 219 13.03 -8.02 -18.82
C ALA A 219 12.67 -9.49 -18.57
N ILE A 220 11.55 -9.95 -19.12
CA ILE A 220 11.14 -11.36 -19.03
C ILE A 220 11.98 -12.26 -19.94
N GLU A 221 12.31 -11.78 -21.15
CA GLU A 221 13.08 -12.55 -22.14
C GLU A 221 14.57 -12.61 -21.81
N ASN A 222 15.13 -11.56 -21.22
CA ASN A 222 16.55 -11.42 -20.90
C ASN A 222 16.78 -11.13 -19.41
N PRO A 223 16.33 -12.02 -18.49
CA PRO A 223 16.29 -11.70 -17.06
C PRO A 223 17.67 -11.53 -16.44
N ALA A 224 18.68 -12.28 -16.90
CA ALA A 224 20.04 -12.16 -16.41
C ALA A 224 20.70 -10.84 -16.84
N ASP A 225 20.46 -10.40 -18.07
CA ASP A 225 20.95 -9.12 -18.60
C ASP A 225 20.27 -7.94 -17.90
N THR A 226 18.95 -8.02 -17.72
CA THR A 226 18.18 -6.98 -17.03
C THR A 226 18.56 -6.84 -15.56
N LEU A 227 18.79 -7.95 -14.85
CA LEU A 227 19.11 -7.93 -13.43
C LEU A 227 20.60 -7.64 -13.16
N GLY A 228 21.50 -8.13 -14.02
CA GLY A 228 22.93 -8.12 -13.76
C GLY A 228 23.26 -8.79 -12.43
N ASP A 229 24.03 -8.08 -11.60
CA ASP A 229 24.45 -8.52 -10.27
C ASP A 229 23.72 -7.80 -9.13
N MET A 230 22.55 -7.25 -9.44
CA MET A 230 21.66 -6.57 -8.50
C MET A 230 20.71 -7.56 -7.81
N ALA A 231 20.16 -7.15 -6.67
CA ALA A 231 19.20 -7.96 -5.92
C ALA A 231 17.83 -8.01 -6.61
N SER A 232 17.39 -6.88 -7.16
CA SER A 232 16.07 -6.74 -7.78
C SER A 232 16.08 -5.69 -8.90
N ALA A 233 15.21 -5.85 -9.88
CA ALA A 233 14.95 -4.89 -10.94
C ALA A 233 13.44 -4.79 -11.21
N VAL A 234 12.94 -3.57 -11.45
CA VAL A 234 11.53 -3.32 -11.77
C VAL A 234 11.41 -2.69 -13.14
N ARG A 235 10.47 -3.17 -13.96
CA ARG A 235 10.04 -2.53 -15.21
C ARG A 235 8.54 -2.33 -15.21
N ILE A 236 8.08 -1.22 -15.76
CA ILE A 236 6.66 -0.86 -15.81
C ILE A 236 6.29 -0.55 -17.26
N GLU A 237 5.09 -0.97 -17.65
CA GLU A 237 4.40 -0.51 -18.84
C GLU A 237 3.05 0.06 -18.40
N ASP A 238 3.02 1.38 -18.19
CA ASP A 238 1.85 2.12 -17.71
C ASP A 238 0.91 2.54 -18.86
N LEU A 239 1.43 2.62 -20.08
CA LEU A 239 0.69 2.99 -21.29
C LEU A 239 0.23 1.79 -22.11
N SER A 240 0.45 0.55 -21.68
CA SER A 240 0.02 -0.69 -22.37
C SER A 240 -1.45 -0.68 -22.78
N TRP A 241 -2.33 -0.09 -21.96
CA TRP A 241 -3.76 -0.03 -22.26
C TRP A 241 -4.06 0.90 -23.42
N MET A 242 -3.14 1.75 -23.89
CA MET A 242 -3.34 2.56 -25.11
C MET A 242 -3.26 1.68 -26.37
N GLY A 243 -2.40 0.65 -26.34
CA GLY A 243 -1.93 -0.07 -27.51
C GLY A 243 -0.95 0.77 -28.31
N THR A 244 0.08 0.13 -28.88
CA THR A 244 1.21 0.81 -29.49
C THR A 244 1.38 0.37 -30.94
N LEU A 245 1.60 1.33 -31.83
CA LEU A 245 1.94 1.10 -33.22
C LEU A 245 3.45 1.23 -33.41
N ASP A 246 4.04 0.34 -34.20
CA ASP A 246 5.39 0.54 -34.71
C ASP A 246 5.35 1.63 -35.81
N LEU A 247 5.65 2.86 -35.40
CA LEU A 247 5.65 4.02 -36.30
C LEU A 247 6.77 3.96 -37.34
N ALA A 248 7.78 3.09 -37.20
CA ALA A 248 8.81 2.91 -38.22
C ALA A 248 8.26 2.20 -39.47
N LEU A 249 7.16 1.46 -39.33
CA LEU A 249 6.45 0.80 -40.44
C LEU A 249 5.45 1.73 -41.16
N VAL A 250 5.30 2.96 -40.70
CA VAL A 250 4.34 3.94 -41.24
C VAL A 250 5.07 5.02 -42.04
N LEU A 251 4.51 5.45 -43.17
CA LEU A 251 5.07 6.55 -43.96
C LEU A 251 5.19 7.83 -43.12
N PRO A 252 6.31 8.58 -43.18
CA PRO A 252 6.55 9.75 -42.33
C PRO A 252 5.44 10.81 -42.40
N GLU A 253 4.95 11.11 -43.60
CA GLU A 253 3.85 12.07 -43.80
C GLU A 253 2.58 11.66 -43.05
N GLN A 254 2.24 10.37 -43.10
CA GLN A 254 1.06 9.82 -42.46
C GLN A 254 1.23 9.78 -40.93
N ARG A 255 2.42 9.40 -40.47
CA ARG A 255 2.80 9.43 -39.05
C ARG A 255 2.67 10.84 -38.48
N ASP A 256 3.25 11.82 -39.16
CA ASP A 256 3.28 13.21 -38.72
C ASP A 256 1.86 13.81 -38.73
N GLU A 257 1.02 13.44 -39.71
CA GLU A 257 -0.40 13.77 -39.73
C GLU A 257 -1.12 13.19 -38.49
N TRP A 258 -0.95 11.91 -38.18
CA TRP A 258 -1.60 11.27 -37.03
C TRP A 258 -1.15 11.86 -35.69
N ILE A 259 0.13 12.20 -35.55
CA ILE A 259 0.68 12.84 -34.35
C ILE A 259 0.13 14.26 -34.21
N SER A 260 0.14 15.04 -35.30
CA SER A 260 -0.37 16.42 -35.33
C SER A 260 -1.88 16.47 -35.03
N ALA A 261 -2.64 15.53 -35.61
CA ALA A 261 -4.06 15.33 -35.33
C ALA A 261 -4.33 14.76 -33.93
N ARG A 262 -3.28 14.43 -33.18
CA ARG A 262 -3.32 13.86 -31.84
C ARG A 262 -4.11 12.54 -31.78
N TYR A 263 -4.00 11.72 -32.81
CA TYR A 263 -4.53 10.36 -32.79
C TYR A 263 -3.56 9.37 -32.13
N VAL A 264 -2.27 9.58 -32.33
CA VAL A 264 -1.19 8.75 -31.80
C VAL A 264 -0.17 9.66 -31.10
N LEU A 265 0.44 9.21 -30.01
CA LEU A 265 1.56 9.91 -29.38
C LEU A 265 2.84 9.77 -30.22
N PRO A 266 3.85 10.64 -30.06
CA PRO A 266 5.15 10.46 -30.72
C PRO A 266 5.80 9.10 -30.43
N SER A 267 5.50 8.50 -29.28
CA SER A 267 5.93 7.16 -28.87
C SER A 267 5.11 6.01 -29.47
N GLY A 268 4.18 6.27 -30.41
CA GLY A 268 3.37 5.23 -31.06
C GLY A 268 2.09 4.81 -30.32
N HIS A 269 1.86 5.30 -29.11
CA HIS A 269 0.69 4.95 -28.31
C HIS A 269 -0.61 5.58 -28.85
N ILE A 270 -1.64 4.76 -29.06
CA ILE A 270 -2.93 5.19 -29.62
C ILE A 270 -3.79 5.86 -28.54
N ARG A 271 -4.23 7.09 -28.78
CA ARG A 271 -5.11 7.79 -27.83
C ARG A 271 -6.54 7.25 -27.85
N ALA A 272 -7.15 7.11 -26.69
CA ALA A 272 -8.56 6.70 -26.56
C ALA A 272 -9.53 7.61 -27.36
N SER A 273 -9.23 8.91 -27.42
CA SER A 273 -9.99 9.88 -28.23
C SER A 273 -9.97 9.58 -29.73
N ALA A 274 -8.87 9.01 -30.25
CA ALA A 274 -8.76 8.60 -31.65
C ALA A 274 -9.76 7.48 -31.96
N ARG A 275 -9.81 6.46 -31.10
CA ARG A 275 -10.75 5.33 -31.22
C ARG A 275 -12.19 5.82 -31.27
N ILE A 276 -12.58 6.69 -30.33
CA ILE A 276 -13.94 7.25 -30.24
C ILE A 276 -14.28 8.08 -31.48
N ARG A 277 -13.36 8.95 -31.92
CA ARG A 277 -13.59 9.84 -33.06
C ARG A 277 -13.72 9.05 -34.35
N LEU A 278 -12.75 8.20 -34.66
CA LEU A 278 -12.74 7.41 -35.89
C LEU A 278 -13.97 6.49 -35.98
N ALA A 279 -14.41 5.92 -34.86
CA ALA A 279 -15.65 5.13 -34.83
C ALA A 279 -16.91 5.94 -35.20
N ARG A 280 -16.92 7.25 -34.94
CA ARG A 280 -18.07 8.14 -35.17
C ARG A 280 -18.05 8.87 -36.51
N LEU A 281 -16.92 8.88 -37.22
CA LEU A 281 -16.83 9.50 -38.53
C LEU A 281 -17.72 8.77 -39.54
N LYS A 282 -18.51 9.54 -40.30
CA LYS A 282 -19.34 8.98 -41.38
C LYS A 282 -18.50 8.52 -42.57
N THR A 283 -17.40 9.23 -42.82
CA THR A 283 -16.43 8.98 -43.89
C THR A 283 -15.05 9.23 -43.32
N ARG A 284 -14.12 8.29 -43.52
CA ARG A 284 -12.70 8.44 -43.14
C ARG A 284 -11.86 8.78 -44.36
N SER A 285 -10.81 9.58 -44.17
CA SER A 285 -9.76 9.69 -45.20
C SER A 285 -9.04 8.33 -45.36
N ALA A 286 -8.24 8.18 -46.42
CA ALA A 286 -7.44 6.96 -46.60
C ALA A 286 -6.49 6.72 -45.42
N GLY A 287 -5.88 7.79 -44.89
CA GLY A 287 -5.01 7.74 -43.71
C GLY A 287 -5.76 7.38 -42.42
N GLU A 288 -6.98 7.91 -42.25
CA GLU A 288 -7.84 7.57 -41.12
C GLU A 288 -8.37 6.13 -41.20
N GLU A 289 -8.64 5.62 -42.39
CA GLU A 289 -9.07 4.23 -42.59
C GLU A 289 -7.91 3.25 -42.34
N LEU A 290 -6.69 3.58 -42.78
CA LEU A 290 -5.49 2.83 -42.43
C LEU A 290 -5.28 2.80 -40.91
N LEU A 291 -5.33 3.96 -40.26
CA LEU A 291 -5.22 4.03 -38.81
C LEU A 291 -6.30 3.22 -38.11
N TRP A 292 -7.54 3.30 -38.59
CA TRP A 292 -8.65 2.53 -38.04
C TRP A 292 -8.40 1.03 -38.11
N MET A 293 -7.92 0.51 -39.25
CA MET A 293 -7.54 -0.90 -39.38
C MET A 293 -6.45 -1.31 -38.40
N LEU A 294 -5.37 -0.52 -38.30
CA LEU A 294 -4.28 -0.77 -37.35
C LEU A 294 -4.77 -0.76 -35.90
N ILE A 295 -5.66 0.17 -35.55
CA ILE A 295 -6.28 0.26 -34.22
C ILE A 295 -7.07 -1.00 -33.87
N GLN A 296 -7.75 -1.63 -34.83
CA GLN A 296 -8.51 -2.87 -34.61
C GLN A 296 -7.61 -4.10 -34.45
N SER A 297 -6.44 -4.12 -35.10
CA SER A 297 -5.48 -5.21 -34.98
C SER A 297 -4.52 -5.05 -33.79
N THR A 298 -4.51 -3.90 -33.13
CA THR A 298 -3.60 -3.63 -32.00
C THR A 298 -4.17 -4.19 -30.70
N THR A 299 -3.49 -5.19 -30.14
CA THR A 299 -3.78 -5.74 -28.81
C THR A 299 -3.57 -4.69 -27.71
N ARG A 300 -4.35 -4.80 -26.63
CA ARG A 300 -4.25 -3.94 -25.45
C ARG A 300 -4.22 -4.83 -24.23
N GLU A 301 -3.33 -4.52 -23.30
CA GLU A 301 -3.26 -5.19 -22.00
C GLU A 301 -3.27 -4.14 -20.88
N PRO A 302 -3.79 -4.45 -19.68
CA PRO A 302 -3.79 -3.50 -18.58
C PRO A 302 -2.38 -3.03 -18.23
N ALA A 303 -2.29 -1.88 -17.55
CA ALA A 303 -1.02 -1.40 -17.01
C ALA A 303 -0.42 -2.47 -16.13
N HIS A 304 0.87 -2.76 -16.30
CA HIS A 304 1.52 -3.84 -15.59
C HIS A 304 2.97 -3.55 -15.29
N SER A 305 3.50 -4.27 -14.30
CA SER A 305 4.89 -4.23 -13.93
C SER A 305 5.47 -5.64 -13.88
N VAL A 306 6.78 -5.72 -14.06
CA VAL A 306 7.58 -6.93 -13.88
C VAL A 306 8.62 -6.63 -12.81
N VAL A 307 8.76 -7.57 -11.87
CA VAL A 307 9.80 -7.57 -10.84
C VAL A 307 10.65 -8.81 -11.01
N LEU A 308 11.95 -8.59 -11.14
CA LEU A 308 12.98 -9.64 -11.14
C LEU A 308 13.63 -9.62 -9.78
N SER A 309 13.88 -10.80 -9.19
CA SER A 309 14.59 -10.88 -7.92
C SER A 309 15.53 -12.08 -7.89
N ALA A 310 16.80 -11.85 -7.57
CA ALA A 310 17.75 -12.93 -7.33
C ALA A 310 17.49 -13.58 -5.97
N ASP A 311 17.60 -14.90 -5.88
CA ASP A 311 17.46 -15.64 -4.62
C ASP A 311 18.80 -15.86 -3.88
N ARG A 312 19.93 -15.53 -4.52
CA ARG A 312 21.31 -15.66 -4.02
C ARG A 312 22.18 -14.52 -4.54
N TYR A 313 23.32 -14.30 -3.89
CA TYR A 313 24.34 -13.36 -4.34
C TYR A 313 24.97 -13.75 -5.69
N PRO A 314 25.56 -12.79 -6.42
CA PRO A 314 26.11 -13.00 -7.77
C PRO A 314 27.10 -14.15 -7.92
N ASP A 315 27.97 -14.34 -6.93
CA ASP A 315 29.00 -15.39 -6.96
C ASP A 315 28.47 -16.81 -6.77
N ASP A 316 27.22 -16.97 -6.34
CA ASP A 316 26.61 -18.29 -6.17
C ASP A 316 26.12 -18.84 -7.52
N ARG A 317 26.75 -19.91 -7.99
CA ARG A 317 26.38 -20.59 -9.24
C ARG A 317 24.97 -21.19 -9.24
N LEU A 318 24.33 -21.30 -8.08
CA LEU A 318 22.95 -21.75 -7.92
C LEU A 318 21.94 -20.60 -7.90
N ARG A 319 22.38 -19.36 -8.17
CA ARG A 319 21.50 -18.18 -8.27
C ARG A 319 20.41 -18.42 -9.30
N GLN A 320 19.17 -18.17 -8.88
CA GLN A 320 17.98 -18.17 -9.71
C GLN A 320 17.35 -16.78 -9.71
N ILE A 321 16.72 -16.43 -10.83
CA ILE A 321 15.99 -15.18 -10.98
C ILE A 321 14.50 -15.49 -10.94
N ARG A 322 13.82 -15.01 -9.91
CA ARG A 322 12.37 -15.07 -9.79
C ARG A 322 11.77 -13.93 -10.58
N ILE A 323 10.75 -14.22 -11.39
CA ILE A 323 10.04 -13.21 -12.18
C ILE A 323 8.59 -13.18 -11.74
N ALA A 324 8.13 -12.00 -11.33
CA ALA A 324 6.74 -11.72 -10.98
C ALA A 324 6.17 -10.63 -11.88
N VAL A 325 4.92 -10.81 -12.32
CA VAL A 325 4.20 -9.82 -13.13
C VAL A 325 2.93 -9.43 -12.38
N SER A 326 2.65 -8.13 -12.30
CA SER A 326 1.45 -7.61 -11.66
C SER A 326 0.73 -6.66 -12.61
N ALA A 327 -0.54 -6.94 -12.89
CA ALA A 327 -1.39 -6.07 -13.71
C ALA A 327 -2.40 -5.33 -12.82
N VAL A 328 -2.64 -4.06 -13.14
CA VAL A 328 -3.61 -3.20 -12.47
C VAL A 328 -4.63 -2.63 -13.45
N ASP A 329 -5.82 -2.28 -12.96
CA ASP A 329 -6.80 -1.55 -13.76
C ASP A 329 -6.57 -0.02 -13.73
N GLY A 330 -7.42 0.72 -14.43
CA GLY A 330 -7.35 2.19 -14.50
C GLY A 330 -7.63 2.93 -13.19
N PHE A 331 -7.93 2.23 -12.10
CA PHE A 331 -8.05 2.77 -10.74
C PHE A 331 -6.88 2.34 -9.83
N GLY A 332 -5.87 1.65 -10.38
CA GLY A 332 -4.72 1.14 -9.63
C GLY A 332 -5.02 -0.13 -8.82
N ARG A 333 -6.16 -0.80 -9.05
CA ARG A 333 -6.52 -2.02 -8.32
C ARG A 333 -5.85 -3.24 -8.96
N PRO A 334 -5.33 -4.20 -8.17
CA PRO A 334 -4.68 -5.39 -8.72
C PRO A 334 -5.70 -6.29 -9.44
N LEU A 335 -5.44 -6.60 -10.72
CA LEU A 335 -6.29 -7.46 -11.54
C LEU A 335 -5.81 -8.91 -11.56
N GLN A 336 -4.50 -9.09 -11.71
CA GLN A 336 -3.87 -10.40 -11.90
C GLN A 336 -2.39 -10.32 -11.53
N SER A 337 -1.94 -11.21 -10.66
CA SER A 337 -0.52 -11.45 -10.40
C SER A 337 -0.07 -12.81 -10.93
N LYS A 338 1.15 -12.84 -11.47
CA LYS A 338 1.77 -14.03 -12.05
C LYS A 338 3.18 -14.22 -11.54
N GLN A 339 3.59 -15.47 -11.42
CA GLN A 339 4.94 -15.87 -11.07
C GLN A 339 5.47 -16.90 -12.07
N LEU A 340 6.67 -16.71 -12.61
CA LEU A 340 7.35 -17.74 -13.40
C LEU A 340 7.65 -18.93 -12.49
N VAL A 341 7.31 -20.13 -12.96
CA VAL A 341 7.52 -21.38 -12.23
C VAL A 341 8.13 -22.44 -13.14
N GLU A 342 8.61 -23.52 -12.53
CA GLU A 342 9.13 -24.68 -13.24
C GLU A 342 8.18 -25.18 -14.34
N PRO A 343 8.69 -25.81 -15.40
CA PRO A 343 7.88 -26.40 -16.47
C PRO A 343 6.79 -27.36 -16.00
N GLY A 344 5.74 -27.49 -16.80
CA GLY A 344 4.69 -28.51 -16.59
C GLY A 344 3.36 -28.14 -17.24
N GLN A 345 2.29 -28.84 -16.87
CA GLN A 345 0.96 -28.61 -17.42
C GLN A 345 0.45 -27.19 -17.13
N ALA A 346 -0.05 -26.52 -18.17
CA ALA A 346 -0.58 -25.16 -18.13
C ALA A 346 -1.64 -24.94 -19.23
N TYR A 347 -2.53 -23.97 -19.03
CA TYR A 347 -3.48 -23.56 -20.08
C TYR A 347 -2.77 -22.83 -21.22
N ALA A 348 -3.20 -23.11 -22.45
CA ALA A 348 -2.69 -22.47 -23.66
C ALA A 348 -3.35 -21.09 -23.87
N VAL A 349 -2.54 -20.04 -24.02
CA VAL A 349 -2.99 -18.66 -24.25
C VAL A 349 -2.86 -18.31 -25.75
N ALA A 350 -3.88 -17.63 -26.29
CA ALA A 350 -3.89 -17.11 -27.65
C ALA A 350 -3.19 -15.74 -27.74
N GLU A 351 -2.87 -15.29 -28.95
CA GLU A 351 -2.17 -14.01 -29.18
C GLU A 351 -2.98 -12.79 -28.70
N ASP A 352 -4.31 -12.89 -28.68
CA ASP A 352 -5.21 -11.86 -28.16
C ASP A 352 -5.36 -11.88 -26.62
N GLY A 353 -4.61 -12.76 -25.95
CA GLY A 353 -4.64 -12.97 -24.50
C GLY A 353 -5.78 -13.86 -24.00
N SER A 354 -6.65 -14.38 -24.86
CA SER A 354 -7.70 -15.32 -24.45
C SER A 354 -7.15 -16.74 -24.21
N LEU A 355 -7.87 -17.56 -23.43
CA LEU A 355 -7.53 -18.99 -23.32
C LEU A 355 -8.01 -19.73 -24.57
N ARG A 356 -7.14 -20.54 -25.18
CA ARG A 356 -7.53 -21.43 -26.28
C ARG A 356 -8.47 -22.50 -25.75
N LEU A 357 -9.63 -22.64 -26.40
CA LEU A 357 -10.66 -23.59 -26.01
C LEU A 357 -10.65 -24.81 -26.94
N GLY A 358 -10.93 -25.98 -26.38
CA GLY A 358 -11.20 -27.20 -27.14
C GLY A 358 -12.63 -27.23 -27.67
N ASP A 359 -12.98 -28.29 -28.38
CA ASP A 359 -14.33 -28.51 -28.93
C ASP A 359 -15.43 -28.59 -27.84
N ASP A 360 -15.04 -28.86 -26.59
CA ASP A 360 -15.91 -28.91 -25.41
C ASP A 360 -16.09 -27.54 -24.71
N GLY A 361 -15.50 -26.48 -25.26
CA GLY A 361 -15.51 -25.13 -24.70
C GLY A 361 -14.58 -24.93 -23.50
N ARG A 362 -13.77 -25.93 -23.12
CA ARG A 362 -12.85 -25.83 -21.98
C ARG A 362 -11.44 -25.40 -22.40
N PRO A 363 -10.69 -24.71 -21.53
CA PRO A 363 -9.31 -24.35 -21.80
C PRO A 363 -8.43 -25.58 -22.08
N ILE A 364 -7.68 -25.54 -23.18
CA ILE A 364 -6.72 -26.59 -23.55
C ILE A 364 -5.51 -26.51 -22.63
N GLN A 365 -5.05 -27.67 -22.14
CA GLN A 365 -3.81 -27.81 -21.37
C GLN A 365 -2.72 -28.51 -22.20
N HIS A 366 -1.48 -28.12 -21.96
CA HIS A 366 -0.30 -28.81 -22.49
C HIS A 366 0.91 -28.61 -21.55
N ASP A 367 1.99 -29.37 -21.78
CA ASP A 367 3.28 -29.10 -21.14
C ASP A 367 3.87 -27.78 -21.67
N ALA A 368 4.08 -26.83 -20.77
CA ALA A 368 4.58 -25.49 -21.07
C ALA A 368 5.95 -25.24 -20.42
N ASN A 369 6.83 -24.59 -21.18
CA ASN A 369 8.05 -23.96 -20.71
C ASN A 369 8.32 -22.74 -21.61
N PRO A 370 8.11 -21.49 -21.12
CA PRO A 370 7.85 -21.11 -19.73
C PRO A 370 6.45 -21.45 -19.22
N ARG A 371 6.30 -21.57 -17.89
CA ARG A 371 5.00 -21.75 -17.21
C ARG A 371 4.81 -20.70 -16.13
N TRP A 372 3.62 -20.13 -16.04
CA TRP A 372 3.28 -19.05 -15.11
C TRP A 372 2.16 -19.47 -14.16
N ARG A 373 2.35 -19.25 -12.85
CA ARG A 373 1.29 -19.38 -11.84
C ARG A 373 0.51 -18.08 -11.73
N VAL A 374 -0.76 -18.09 -12.12
CA VAL A 374 -1.70 -16.98 -11.94
C VAL A 374 -2.36 -17.12 -10.58
N SER A 375 -2.21 -16.14 -9.66
CA SER A 375 -2.62 -16.30 -8.25
C SER A 375 -3.75 -15.38 -7.82
N GLU A 376 -3.68 -14.08 -8.15
CA GLU A 376 -4.63 -13.08 -7.64
C GLU A 376 -5.48 -12.50 -8.75
N ARG A 377 -6.35 -13.34 -9.32
CA ARG A 377 -7.31 -12.84 -10.29
C ARG A 377 -8.61 -12.41 -9.61
N VAL A 378 -8.91 -11.12 -9.76
CA VAL A 378 -10.05 -10.47 -9.12
C VAL A 378 -10.86 -9.68 -10.14
N GLU A 379 -12.18 -9.82 -10.10
CA GLU A 379 -13.10 -8.94 -10.85
C GLU A 379 -13.78 -7.95 -9.91
N TYR A 380 -13.66 -6.66 -10.20
CA TYR A 380 -14.32 -5.60 -9.45
C TYR A 380 -15.59 -5.12 -10.13
N ASN A 381 -16.57 -4.66 -9.36
CA ASN A 381 -17.63 -3.81 -9.88
C ASN A 381 -17.16 -2.34 -10.01
N ASN A 382 -18.04 -1.48 -10.53
CA ASN A 382 -17.76 -0.05 -10.70
C ASN A 382 -17.58 0.72 -9.37
N LYS A 383 -17.89 0.11 -8.22
CA LYS A 383 -17.65 0.67 -6.88
C LYS A 383 -16.31 0.21 -6.28
N GLY A 384 -15.55 -0.66 -6.95
CA GLY A 384 -14.32 -1.24 -6.39
C GLY A 384 -14.53 -2.41 -5.46
N LEU A 385 -15.73 -2.95 -5.38
CA LEU A 385 -16.01 -4.15 -4.59
C LEU A 385 -15.71 -5.40 -5.41
N VAL A 386 -15.09 -6.39 -4.77
CA VAL A 386 -14.67 -7.65 -5.37
C VAL A 386 -15.89 -8.50 -5.68
N THR A 387 -16.20 -8.75 -6.95
CA THR A 387 -17.35 -9.57 -7.36
C THR A 387 -17.00 -11.03 -7.62
N ARG A 388 -15.76 -11.30 -8.08
CA ARG A 388 -15.25 -12.66 -8.27
C ARG A 388 -13.80 -12.77 -7.81
N VAL A 389 -13.50 -13.86 -7.13
CA VAL A 389 -12.14 -14.27 -6.77
C VAL A 389 -11.88 -15.63 -7.39
N TYR A 390 -10.98 -15.70 -8.36
CA TYR A 390 -10.68 -16.94 -9.07
C TYR A 390 -9.66 -17.78 -8.33
N ARG A 391 -9.74 -19.11 -8.50
CA ARG A 391 -8.71 -20.02 -7.99
C ARG A 391 -7.43 -19.90 -8.83
N PRO A 392 -6.24 -20.05 -8.22
CA PRO A 392 -4.99 -20.05 -8.96
C PRO A 392 -4.95 -21.12 -10.05
N TYR A 393 -4.27 -20.81 -11.16
CA TYR A 393 -4.08 -21.74 -12.28
C TYR A 393 -2.74 -21.49 -12.97
N PHE A 394 -2.33 -22.43 -13.83
CA PHE A 394 -1.13 -22.28 -14.65
C PHE A 394 -1.45 -21.88 -16.08
N ALA A 395 -0.65 -21.01 -16.67
CA ALA A 395 -0.74 -20.58 -18.07
C ALA A 395 0.65 -20.55 -18.73
N ASP A 396 0.69 -20.70 -20.05
CA ASP A 396 1.93 -20.73 -20.84
C ASP A 396 2.45 -19.33 -21.23
N ALA A 397 1.69 -18.27 -20.94
CA ALA A 397 2.06 -16.89 -21.28
C ALA A 397 2.05 -15.95 -20.07
N TRP A 398 2.99 -14.99 -20.09
CA TRP A 398 3.13 -13.95 -19.07
C TRP A 398 2.14 -12.78 -19.26
N ARG A 399 1.76 -12.47 -20.51
CA ARG A 399 0.83 -11.38 -20.85
C ARG A 399 -0.50 -11.47 -20.14
N TYR A 400 -1.17 -10.35 -19.89
CA TYR A 400 -2.46 -10.36 -19.20
C TYR A 400 -3.45 -11.31 -19.88
N ILE A 401 -4.02 -12.24 -19.11
CA ILE A 401 -4.94 -13.23 -19.68
C ILE A 401 -6.36 -12.68 -19.63
N ASN A 402 -6.96 -12.54 -20.80
CA ASN A 402 -8.35 -12.17 -20.98
C ASN A 402 -9.22 -13.43 -20.98
N ASP A 403 -9.38 -14.05 -19.82
CA ASP A 403 -10.15 -15.28 -19.72
C ASP A 403 -11.62 -14.98 -19.45
N ALA A 404 -12.29 -14.31 -20.39
CA ALA A 404 -13.75 -14.20 -20.38
C ALA A 404 -14.41 -15.60 -20.27
N SER A 405 -13.79 -16.63 -20.86
CA SER A 405 -14.17 -18.04 -20.74
C SER A 405 -14.14 -18.59 -19.31
N LEU A 406 -13.27 -18.08 -18.42
CA LEU A 406 -13.26 -18.51 -17.02
C LEU A 406 -14.48 -18.01 -16.24
N ARG A 407 -15.24 -17.02 -16.71
CA ARG A 407 -16.53 -16.67 -16.10
C ARG A 407 -17.53 -17.81 -16.20
N GLU A 408 -17.46 -18.59 -17.28
CA GLU A 408 -18.36 -19.70 -17.56
C GLU A 408 -17.81 -21.03 -17.03
N HIS A 409 -16.49 -21.25 -17.15
CA HIS A 409 -15.88 -22.55 -16.89
C HIS A 409 -14.83 -22.56 -15.77
N GLY A 410 -14.45 -21.38 -15.25
CA GLY A 410 -13.43 -21.24 -14.22
C GLY A 410 -13.98 -21.35 -12.80
N TYR A 411 -13.19 -21.94 -11.91
CA TYR A 411 -13.49 -21.98 -10.49
C TYR A 411 -13.27 -20.61 -9.84
N HIS A 412 -14.35 -20.04 -9.30
CA HIS A 412 -14.30 -18.75 -8.63
C HIS A 412 -15.34 -18.66 -7.52
N ASP A 413 -15.05 -17.86 -6.50
CA ASP A 413 -16.03 -17.46 -5.50
C ASP A 413 -16.69 -16.16 -5.98
N ARG A 414 -18.02 -16.06 -5.83
CA ARG A 414 -18.80 -14.85 -6.15
C ARG A 414 -19.19 -14.14 -4.87
N GLN A 415 -19.01 -12.84 -4.84
CA GLN A 415 -19.33 -12.00 -3.68
C GLN A 415 -20.42 -10.99 -4.03
N PHE A 416 -21.35 -10.79 -3.10
CA PHE A 416 -22.52 -9.94 -3.26
C PHE A 416 -22.58 -8.93 -2.11
N TYR A 417 -22.99 -7.71 -2.44
CA TYR A 417 -22.97 -6.58 -1.52
C TYR A 417 -24.31 -5.90 -1.45
N ASP A 418 -24.63 -5.33 -0.29
CA ASP A 418 -25.77 -4.44 -0.12
C ASP A 418 -25.49 -3.02 -0.66
N PRO A 419 -26.47 -2.09 -0.68
CA PRO A 419 -26.25 -0.74 -1.22
C PRO A 419 -25.12 0.07 -0.54
N PRO A 420 -24.96 0.02 0.81
CA PRO A 420 -23.78 0.55 1.50
C PRO A 420 -22.44 -0.09 1.12
N GLY A 421 -22.43 -1.30 0.57
CA GLY A 421 -21.22 -1.99 0.14
C GLY A 421 -20.70 -3.04 1.13
N ARG A 422 -21.51 -3.49 2.09
CA ARG A 422 -21.17 -4.59 3.00
C ARG A 422 -21.38 -5.93 2.30
N LEU A 423 -20.46 -6.86 2.51
CA LEU A 423 -20.55 -8.22 1.96
C LEU A 423 -21.73 -8.93 2.64
N VAL A 424 -22.72 -9.39 1.87
CA VAL A 424 -23.92 -10.07 2.41
C VAL A 424 -24.01 -11.53 2.01
N LYS A 425 -23.31 -11.94 0.95
CA LYS A 425 -23.32 -13.32 0.47
C LYS A 425 -22.06 -13.65 -0.30
N VAL A 426 -21.53 -14.84 -0.05
CA VAL A 426 -20.48 -15.49 -0.83
C VAL A 426 -21.04 -16.77 -1.42
N VAL A 427 -20.83 -17.02 -2.70
CA VAL A 427 -21.08 -18.34 -3.32
C VAL A 427 -19.73 -18.89 -3.74
N ASN A 428 -19.26 -19.94 -3.08
CA ASN A 428 -17.95 -20.51 -3.38
C ASN A 428 -17.93 -21.24 -4.74
N ALA A 429 -16.74 -21.64 -5.18
CA ALA A 429 -16.54 -22.35 -6.44
C ALA A 429 -17.29 -23.70 -6.56
N LYS A 430 -17.75 -24.29 -5.44
CA LYS A 430 -18.60 -25.49 -5.43
C LYS A 430 -20.10 -25.16 -5.50
N GLY A 431 -20.47 -23.89 -5.42
CA GLY A 431 -21.85 -23.43 -5.40
C GLY A 431 -22.49 -23.34 -4.02
N HIS A 432 -21.76 -23.62 -2.93
CA HIS A 432 -22.29 -23.45 -1.58
C HIS A 432 -22.29 -21.97 -1.20
N GLU A 433 -23.22 -21.58 -0.33
CA GLU A 433 -23.42 -20.19 0.05
C GLU A 433 -22.92 -19.91 1.46
N ALA A 434 -22.50 -18.69 1.73
CA ALA A 434 -22.30 -18.18 3.09
C ALA A 434 -22.94 -16.81 3.14
N TRP A 435 -23.69 -16.50 4.21
CA TRP A 435 -24.48 -15.27 4.31
C TRP A 435 -24.03 -14.44 5.51
N HIS A 436 -24.05 -13.13 5.34
CA HIS A 436 -23.87 -12.14 6.41
C HIS A 436 -25.12 -11.27 6.50
N VAL A 437 -25.81 -11.36 7.62
CA VAL A 437 -27.07 -10.64 7.86
C VAL A 437 -26.83 -9.53 8.87
N TYR A 438 -27.01 -8.29 8.43
CA TYR A 438 -26.85 -7.10 9.28
C TYR A 438 -28.21 -6.60 9.76
N HIS A 439 -28.43 -6.67 11.07
CA HIS A 439 -29.58 -6.07 11.74
C HIS A 439 -29.11 -4.96 12.68
N PRO A 440 -29.93 -3.93 13.00
CA PRO A 440 -29.50 -2.84 13.89
C PRO A 440 -29.03 -3.28 15.29
N TRP A 441 -29.41 -4.47 15.73
CA TRP A 441 -29.16 -4.98 17.09
C TRP A 441 -28.27 -6.23 17.15
N TYR A 442 -27.97 -6.85 16.01
CA TYR A 442 -27.15 -8.05 15.93
C TYR A 442 -26.66 -8.29 14.49
N GLN A 443 -25.64 -9.13 14.36
CA GLN A 443 -25.20 -9.69 13.10
C GLN A 443 -25.28 -11.22 13.18
N CYS A 444 -25.69 -11.85 12.09
CA CYS A 444 -25.63 -13.30 11.93
C CYS A 444 -24.71 -13.64 10.76
N ASP A 445 -23.77 -14.55 11.00
CA ASP A 445 -22.93 -15.14 9.98
C ASP A 445 -23.32 -16.61 9.84
N HIS A 446 -23.71 -17.01 8.63
CA HIS A 446 -24.06 -18.39 8.29
C HIS A 446 -22.99 -18.94 7.37
N ASP A 447 -22.31 -20.00 7.80
CA ASP A 447 -21.27 -20.64 7.00
C ASP A 447 -21.85 -21.54 5.88
N TYR A 448 -20.95 -22.24 5.17
CA TYR A 448 -21.36 -23.15 4.09
C TYR A 448 -22.16 -24.37 4.57
N ASN A 449 -22.03 -24.78 5.83
CA ASN A 449 -22.79 -25.87 6.41
C ASN A 449 -24.17 -25.39 6.87
N ASP A 450 -24.24 -24.19 7.46
CA ASP A 450 -25.50 -23.59 7.92
C ASP A 450 -26.49 -23.33 6.78
N THR A 451 -25.98 -23.02 5.57
CA THR A 451 -26.81 -22.78 4.37
C THR A 451 -26.93 -23.99 3.46
N ALA A 452 -26.34 -25.13 3.82
CA ALA A 452 -26.45 -26.35 3.02
C ALA A 452 -27.92 -26.78 2.95
N PRO A 453 -28.40 -27.25 1.78
CA PRO A 453 -29.72 -27.88 1.70
C PRO A 453 -29.80 -29.03 2.70
N LEU A 454 -30.87 -29.10 3.49
CA LEU A 454 -31.16 -30.30 4.27
C LEU A 454 -31.31 -31.45 3.29
N ASP A 455 -30.38 -32.41 3.29
CA ASP A 455 -30.48 -33.61 2.47
C ASP A 455 -31.84 -34.27 2.74
N GLY A 456 -32.71 -34.26 1.73
CA GLY A 456 -33.99 -34.95 1.75
C GLY A 456 -33.76 -36.45 1.67
N SER A 457 -33.28 -37.05 2.77
CA SER A 457 -33.36 -38.49 2.99
C SER A 457 -34.69 -38.81 3.67
N SER A 458 -35.70 -39.11 2.85
CA SER A 458 -36.84 -39.95 3.21
C SER A 458 -37.29 -40.77 2.02
#